data_AF-A0A7Y5MU63-F1
#
_entry.id   AF-A0A7Y5MU63-F1
#
_cell.length_a   1.000
_cell.length_b   1.000
_cell.length_c   1.000
_cell.angle_alpha   90.00
_cell.angle_beta   90.00
_cell.angle_gamma   90.00
#
_symmetry.space_group_name_H-M   'P 1'
#
loop_
_entity.id
_entity.type
_entity.pdbx_description
1 polymer ?
#
loop_
_entity_poly.entity_id
_entity_poly.type
_entity_poly.pdbx_seq_one_letter_code
_entity_poly.pdbx_strand_id
1 'polypeptide(L)' 'QGDTGSPEVQIALLTNRINDLTGHFKEHVKDHHSRRGLLRMVSQRRKLLDYLKRTNADSYRALIERLGLRK' A
#
# COMPACT_ATOMS: atom_id res chain seq x y z
N GLN A 1 -20.31 3.79 -8.02
CA GLN A 1 -19.81 2.47 -7.55
C GLN A 1 -19.28 1.72 -8.76
N GLY A 2 -18.09 1.12 -8.69
CA GLY A 2 -17.55 0.34 -9.82
C GLY A 2 -16.07 0.53 -10.15
N ASP A 3 -15.38 1.46 -9.49
CA ASP A 3 -13.95 1.62 -9.71
C ASP A 3 -13.14 0.73 -8.74
N THR A 4 -12.70 -0.41 -9.23
CA THR A 4 -11.78 -1.33 -8.55
C THR A 4 -10.36 -1.25 -9.11
N GLY A 5 -10.17 -0.49 -10.20
CA GLY A 5 -8.97 -0.50 -11.02
C GLY A 5 -8.07 0.71 -10.81
N SER A 6 -8.57 1.83 -10.30
CA SER A 6 -7.75 3.02 -10.13
C SER A 6 -6.55 2.79 -9.20
N PRO A 7 -5.42 3.46 -9.48
CA PRO A 7 -4.25 3.43 -8.61
C PRO A 7 -4.59 3.79 -7.16
N GLU A 8 -5.45 4.77 -6.95
CA GLU A 8 -5.90 5.24 -5.64
C GLU A 8 -6.58 4.13 -4.82
N VAL A 9 -7.53 3.42 -5.44
CA VAL A 9 -8.25 2.31 -4.79
C VAL A 9 -7.30 1.15 -4.49
N GLN A 10 -6.43 0.79 -5.44
CA GLN A 10 -5.45 -0.27 -5.24
C GLN A 10 -4.47 0.06 -4.11
N ILE A 11 -3.98 1.30 -4.05
CA ILE A 11 -3.07 1.77 -2.98
C ILE A 11 -3.77 1.71 -1.62
N ALA A 12 -5.04 2.11 -1.53
CA ALA A 12 -5.82 2.05 -0.29
C ALA A 12 -6.01 0.60 0.19
N LEU A 13 -6.40 -0.31 -0.70
CA LEU A 13 -6.55 -1.74 -0.40
C LEU A 13 -5.24 -2.38 0.08
N LEU A 14 -4.14 -2.12 -0.63
CA LEU A 14 -2.81 -2.59 -0.23
C LEU A 14 -2.40 -2.02 1.13
N THR A 15 -2.71 -0.75 1.40
CA THR A 15 -2.39 -0.10 2.68
C THR A 15 -3.11 -0.77 3.84
N ASN A 16 -4.42 -1.01 3.71
CA ASN A 16 -5.19 -1.72 4.73
C ASN A 16 -4.61 -3.13 4.97
N ARG A 17 -4.35 -3.89 3.90
CA ARG A 17 -3.81 -5.25 4.01
C ARG A 17 -2.42 -5.28 4.66
N ILE A 18 -1.55 -4.32 4.34
CA ILE A 18 -0.22 -4.20 4.96
C ILE A 18 -0.36 -3.89 6.45
N ASN A 19 -1.26 -3.00 6.83
CA ASN A 19 -1.48 -2.63 8.23
C ASN A 19 -1.98 -3.83 9.05
N ASP A 20 -2.95 -4.58 8.55
CA ASP A 20 -3.49 -5.78 9.20
C ASP A 20 -2.38 -6.83 9.42
N LEU A 21 -1.57 -7.08 8.40
CA LEU A 21 -0.49 -8.08 8.46
C LEU A 21 0.69 -7.64 9.32
N THR A 22 0.89 -6.34 9.52
CA THR A 22 2.00 -5.84 10.34
C THR A 22 1.86 -6.30 11.80
N GLY A 23 0.63 -6.40 12.32
CA GLY A 23 0.37 -6.98 13.65
C GLY A 23 0.76 -8.46 13.71
N HIS A 24 0.25 -9.26 12.76
CA HIS A 24 0.55 -10.70 12.64
C HIS A 24 2.05 -11.01 12.70
N PHE A 25 2.88 -10.23 12.00
CA PHE A 25 4.33 -10.49 11.96
C PHE A 25 5.10 -10.05 13.21
N LYS A 26 4.52 -9.20 14.07
CA LYS A 26 5.10 -8.91 15.39
C LYS A 26 4.98 -10.11 16.32
N GLU A 27 3.85 -10.82 16.25
CA GLU A 27 3.60 -12.03 17.04
C GLU A 27 4.31 -13.25 16.43
N HIS A 28 4.27 -13.39 15.09
CA HIS A 28 4.85 -14.51 14.37
C HIS A 28 6.17 -14.15 13.67
N VAL A 29 7.21 -13.87 14.46
CA VAL A 29 8.50 -13.37 13.96
C VAL A 29 9.19 -14.36 12.99
N LYS A 30 8.95 -15.67 13.14
CA LYS A 30 9.54 -16.75 12.32
C LYS A 30 8.79 -17.03 11.01
N ASP A 31 7.65 -16.37 10.74
CA ASP A 31 6.90 -16.55 9.50
C ASP A 31 7.56 -15.79 8.33
N HIS A 32 8.69 -16.33 7.86
CA HIS A 32 9.50 -15.73 6.80
C HIS A 32 8.83 -15.85 5.41
N HIS A 33 8.08 -16.92 5.18
CA HIS A 33 7.42 -17.17 3.91
C HIS A 33 6.31 -16.15 3.64
N SER A 34 5.44 -15.90 4.61
CA SER A 34 4.38 -14.90 4.46
C SER A 34 4.96 -13.47 4.49
N ARG A 35 6.05 -13.22 5.23
CA ARG A 35 6.75 -11.92 5.23
C ARG A 35 7.26 -11.54 3.84
N ARG A 36 7.70 -12.53 3.03
CA ARG A 36 8.06 -12.29 1.62
C ARG A 36 6.87 -11.78 0.81
N GLY A 37 5.66 -12.29 1.07
CA GLY A 37 4.42 -11.80 0.49
C GLY A 37 4.12 -10.35 0.88
N LEU A 38 4.31 -10.00 2.15
CA LEU A 38 4.19 -8.62 2.64
C LEU A 38 5.14 -7.66 1.91
N LEU A 39 6.41 -8.04 1.76
CA LEU A 39 7.39 -7.22 1.06
C LEU A 39 7.02 -6.99 -0.42
N ARG A 40 6.42 -7.99 -1.08
CA ARG A 40 5.88 -7.83 -2.44
C ARG A 40 4.75 -6.82 -2.49
N MET A 41 3.80 -6.87 -1.54
CA MET A 41 2.71 -5.89 -1.44
C MET A 41 3.22 -4.47 -1.20
N VAL A 42 4.19 -4.30 -0.29
CA VAL A 42 4.84 -2.99 -0.04
C VAL A 42 5.50 -2.46 -1.32
N SER A 43 6.20 -3.32 -2.05
CA SER A 43 6.87 -2.96 -3.31
C SER A 43 5.87 -2.59 -4.41
N GLN A 44 4.76 -3.30 -4.51
CA GLN A 44 3.67 -2.99 -5.45
C GLN A 44 3.02 -1.64 -5.12
N ARG A 45 2.69 -1.38 -3.85
CA ARG A 45 2.15 -0.08 -3.41
C ARG A 45 3.09 1.06 -3.75
N ARG A 46 4.40 0.88 -3.54
CA ARG A 46 5.42 1.89 -3.88
C ARG A 46 5.40 2.21 -5.38
N LYS A 47 5.39 1.21 -6.26
CA LYS A 47 5.32 1.42 -7.71
C LYS A 47 4.06 2.18 -8.13
N LEU A 48 2.92 1.88 -7.53
CA LEU A 48 1.67 2.61 -7.80
C LEU A 48 1.72 4.05 -7.33
N LEU A 49 2.29 4.32 -6.15
CA LEU A 49 2.52 5.68 -5.65
C LEU A 49 3.47 6.47 -6.56
N ASP A 50 4.54 5.85 -7.02
CA ASP A 50 5.50 6.48 -7.95
C ASP A 50 4.83 6.79 -9.29
N TYR A 51 3.98 5.88 -9.81
CA TYR A 51 3.18 6.12 -10.99
C TYR A 51 2.21 7.30 -10.79
N LEU A 52 1.42 7.27 -9.71
CA LEU A 52 0.43 8.32 -9.41
C LEU A 52 1.10 9.68 -9.22
N LYS A 53 2.26 9.73 -8.55
CA LYS A 53 3.04 10.96 -8.38
C LYS A 53 3.48 11.56 -9.72
N ARG A 54 3.83 10.72 -10.71
CA ARG A 54 4.25 11.15 -12.05
C ARG A 54 3.07 11.60 -12.91
N THR A 55 1.92 10.95 -12.80
CA THR A 55 0.76 11.22 -13.66
C THR A 55 -0.18 12.28 -13.08
N ASN A 56 -0.38 12.30 -11.76
CA ASN A 56 -1.23 13.25 -11.06
C ASN A 56 -0.69 13.53 -9.64
N ALA A 57 0.12 14.58 -9.54
CA ALA A 57 0.76 14.97 -8.29
C ALA A 57 -0.24 15.39 -7.20
N ASP A 58 -1.40 15.94 -7.56
CA ASP A 58 -2.41 16.40 -6.59
C ASP A 58 -3.18 15.22 -6.01
N SER A 59 -3.60 14.25 -6.83
CA SER A 59 -4.16 12.98 -6.35
C SER A 59 -3.16 12.25 -5.44
N TYR A 60 -1.88 12.23 -5.81
CA TYR A 60 -0.84 11.64 -4.95
C TYR A 60 -0.77 12.31 -3.57
N ARG A 61 -0.72 13.65 -3.52
CA ARG A 61 -0.66 14.42 -2.25
C ARG A 61 -1.88 14.15 -1.39
N ALA A 62 -3.08 14.25 -1.97
CA ALA A 62 -4.33 14.00 -1.27
C ALA A 62 -4.41 12.55 -0.75
N LEU A 63 -3.94 11.58 -1.53
CA LEU A 63 -3.97 10.17 -1.16
C LEU A 63 -3.02 9.85 0.00
N ILE A 64 -1.77 10.33 -0.04
CA ILE A 64 -0.81 10.07 1.05
C ILE A 64 -1.23 10.73 2.36
N GLU A 65 -1.83 11.92 2.31
CA GLU A 65 -2.38 12.60 3.47
C GLU A 65 -3.56 11.82 4.06
N ARG A 66 -4.52 11.44 3.21
CA ARG A 66 -5.69 10.65 3.62
C ARG A 66 -5.31 9.30 4.23
N LEU A 67 -4.28 8.64 3.70
CA LEU A 67 -3.84 7.32 4.18
C LEU A 67 -2.77 7.39 5.28
N GLY A 68 -2.30 8.58 5.67
CA GLY A 68 -1.24 8.75 6.67
C GLY A 68 0.11 8.15 6.24
N LEU A 69 0.36 8.04 4.93
CA LEU A 69 1.62 7.49 4.41
C LEU A 69 2.71 8.57 4.45
N ARG A 70 3.85 8.26 5.05
CA ARG A 70 5.00 9.18 5.12
C ARG A 70 5.73 9.26 3.78
N LYS A 71 6.26 10.46 3.46
CA LYS A 71 7.14 10.71 2.30
C LYS A 71 8.46 9.95 2.40
#